data_AF-A0A0J7YMI8-F1
#
_entry.id   AF-A0A0J7YMI8-F1
#
_cell.length_a   1.000
_cell.length_b   1.000
_cell.length_c   1.000
_cell.angle_alpha   90.00
_cell.angle_beta   90.00
_cell.angle_gamma   90.00
#
_symmetry.space_group_name_H-M   'P 1'
#
loop_
_entity.id
_entity.type
_entity.pdbx_description
1 polymer ?
#
loop_
_entity_poly.entity_id
_entity_poly.type
_entity_poly.pdbx_seq_one_letter_code
_entity_poly.pdbx_strand_id
1 'polypeptide(L)'
;LACFDALDVARSAIVSSLKNAELNDTDKAALNDLLGFVSFNKLQVTLQRDLNLFKQLSSQVDQGSRVSPDDLVVMCEKILSNFALLEAEEAKIDPELRPRFSAHRYFYLGKKLAVQGTWEGAAYFFEKSIATYPAADVQFIAQARQASIIARLSISS
;
A
#
# COMPACT_ATOMS: atom_id res chain seq x y z
N LEU A 1 12.92 13.54 3.56
CA LEU A 1 12.07 14.59 2.97
C LEU A 1 12.75 15.28 1.79
N ALA A 2 13.98 15.79 1.95
CA ALA A 2 14.73 16.47 0.88
C ALA A 2 14.75 15.76 -0.49
N CYS A 3 14.92 14.43 -0.54
CA CYS A 3 14.93 13.69 -1.81
C CYS A 3 13.56 13.63 -2.51
N PHE A 4 12.45 13.60 -1.77
CA PHE A 4 11.11 13.55 -2.38
C PHE A 4 10.76 14.89 -3.04
N ASP A 5 11.02 15.99 -2.33
CA ASP A 5 10.74 17.34 -2.84
C ASP A 5 11.63 17.64 -4.05
N ALA A 6 12.90 17.23 -4.02
CA ALA A 6 13.81 17.36 -5.15
C ALA A 6 13.33 16.57 -6.40
N LEU A 7 12.84 15.34 -6.22
CA LEU A 7 12.30 14.54 -7.32
C LEU A 7 11.02 15.15 -7.90
N ASP A 8 10.16 15.76 -7.07
CA ASP A 8 8.94 16.39 -7.56
C ASP A 8 9.21 17.70 -8.33
N VAL A 9 10.15 18.50 -7.82
CA VAL A 9 10.64 19.71 -8.52
C VAL A 9 11.30 19.32 -9.84
N ALA A 10 12.18 18.31 -9.84
CA ALA A 10 12.84 17.83 -11.06
C ALA A 10 11.82 17.35 -12.10
N ARG A 11 10.84 16.53 -11.68
CA ARG A 11 9.75 16.07 -12.55
C ARG A 11 8.98 17.24 -13.16
N SER A 12 8.62 18.22 -12.33
CA SER A 12 7.87 19.41 -12.76
C SER A 12 8.66 20.26 -13.75
N ALA A 13 9.96 20.43 -13.51
CA ALA A 13 10.86 21.14 -14.43
C ALA A 13 10.96 20.43 -15.78
N ILE A 14 11.14 19.11 -15.79
CA ILE A 14 11.21 18.30 -17.02
C ILE A 14 9.90 18.39 -17.81
N VAL A 15 8.75 18.24 -17.14
CA VAL A 15 7.42 18.38 -17.77
C VAL A 15 7.22 19.79 -18.35
N SER A 16 7.73 20.82 -17.67
CA SER A 16 7.70 22.18 -18.19
C SER A 16 8.58 22.34 -19.43
N SER A 17 9.79 21.79 -19.42
CA SER A 17 10.72 21.81 -20.56
C SER A 17 10.13 21.08 -21.78
N LEU A 18 9.48 19.93 -21.58
CA LEU A 18 8.82 19.17 -22.65
C LEU A 18 7.71 19.94 -23.38
N LYS A 19 7.15 20.98 -22.77
CA LYS A 19 6.14 21.85 -23.42
C LYS A 19 6.73 22.88 -24.37
N ASN A 20 8.06 23.05 -24.38
CA ASN A 20 8.71 23.98 -25.29
C ASN A 20 8.59 23.48 -26.74
N ALA A 21 7.96 24.28 -27.61
CA ALA A 21 7.75 23.94 -29.01
C ALA A 21 9.04 23.89 -29.83
N GLU A 22 10.09 24.58 -29.39
CA GLU A 22 11.39 24.65 -30.08
C GLU A 22 12.32 23.46 -29.80
N LEU A 23 11.89 22.54 -28.93
CA LEU A 23 12.68 21.37 -28.60
C LEU A 23 12.76 20.41 -29.78
N ASN A 24 13.98 20.02 -30.17
CA ASN A 24 14.18 19.00 -31.20
C ASN A 24 13.83 17.60 -30.66
N ASP A 25 13.68 16.63 -31.57
CA ASP A 25 13.22 15.29 -31.21
C ASP A 25 14.21 14.52 -30.34
N THR A 26 15.51 14.75 -30.51
CA THR A 26 16.58 14.15 -29.69
C THR A 26 16.48 14.61 -28.24
N ASP A 27 16.34 15.92 -28.02
CA ASP A 27 16.19 16.49 -26.68
C ASP A 27 14.87 16.07 -26.05
N LYS A 28 13.80 15.94 -26.84
CA LYS A 28 12.50 15.42 -26.35
C LYS A 28 12.64 13.98 -25.88
N ALA A 29 13.32 13.13 -26.65
CA ALA A 29 13.58 11.75 -26.26
C ALA A 29 14.38 11.70 -24.95
N ALA A 30 15.49 12.43 -24.86
CA ALA A 30 16.31 12.48 -23.65
C ALA A 30 15.54 13.00 -22.42
N LEU A 31 14.68 14.01 -22.58
CA LEU A 31 13.82 14.50 -21.49
C LEU A 31 12.75 13.48 -21.09
N ASN A 32 12.20 12.71 -22.02
CA ASN A 32 11.25 11.65 -21.70
C ASN A 32 11.92 10.49 -20.95
N ASP A 33 13.13 10.10 -21.35
CA ASP A 33 13.92 9.08 -20.63
C ASP A 33 14.23 9.56 -19.20
N LEU A 34 14.65 10.82 -19.06
CA LEU A 34 14.90 11.44 -17.76
C LEU A 34 13.61 11.54 -16.92
N LEU A 35 12.47 11.85 -17.55
CA LEU A 35 11.17 11.86 -16.89
C LEU A 35 10.79 10.48 -16.37
N GLY A 36 11.02 9.42 -17.16
CA GLY A 36 10.86 8.03 -16.75
C GLY A 36 11.70 7.70 -15.53
N PHE A 37 13.01 7.99 -15.59
CA PHE A 37 13.93 7.78 -14.47
C PHE A 37 13.50 8.50 -13.19
N VAL A 38 13.15 9.78 -13.28
CA VAL A 38 12.72 10.58 -12.11
C VAL A 38 11.39 10.04 -11.56
N SER A 39 10.46 9.66 -12.43
CA SER A 39 9.15 9.12 -12.02
C SER A 39 9.29 7.79 -11.28
N PHE A 40 10.12 6.88 -11.82
CA PHE A 40 10.43 5.61 -11.18
C PHE A 40 11.08 5.79 -9.79
N ASN A 41 12.09 6.65 -9.68
CA ASN A 41 12.74 6.92 -8.39
C ASN A 41 11.77 7.56 -7.38
N LYS A 42 10.90 8.46 -7.85
CA LYS A 42 9.86 9.06 -7.00
C LYS A 42 8.90 7.99 -6.48
N LEU A 43 8.51 7.05 -7.33
CA LEU A 43 7.63 5.95 -6.96
C LEU A 43 8.27 5.05 -5.90
N GLN A 44 9.56 4.71 -6.03
CA GLN A 44 10.29 3.95 -5.01
C GLN A 44 10.36 4.67 -3.66
N VAL A 45 10.70 5.96 -3.66
CA VAL A 45 10.74 6.78 -2.42
C VAL A 45 9.35 6.88 -1.78
N THR A 46 8.30 7.03 -2.60
CA THR A 46 6.91 7.08 -2.14
C THR A 46 6.50 5.77 -1.48
N LEU A 47 6.78 4.64 -2.14
CA LEU A 47 6.52 3.31 -1.59
C LEU A 47 7.23 3.14 -0.24
N GLN A 48 8.53 3.44 -0.15
CA GLN A 48 9.28 3.29 1.10
C GLN A 48 8.70 4.16 2.22
N ARG A 49 8.25 5.38 1.90
CA ARG A 49 7.58 6.26 2.87
C ARG A 49 6.26 5.65 3.34
N ASP A 50 5.44 5.15 2.42
CA ASP A 50 4.14 4.56 2.74
C ASP A 50 4.29 3.27 3.56
N LEU A 51 5.30 2.44 3.27
CA LEU A 51 5.69 1.27 4.08
C LEU A 51 6.07 1.68 5.51
N ASN A 52 6.88 2.72 5.66
CA ASN A 52 7.29 3.22 6.98
C ASN A 52 6.11 3.80 7.75
N LEU A 53 5.23 4.55 7.07
CA LEU A 53 4.03 5.11 7.67
C LEU A 53 3.07 4.01 8.10
N PHE A 54 2.86 2.99 7.27
CA PHE A 54 2.04 1.82 7.63
C PHE A 54 2.57 1.17 8.91
N LYS A 55 3.87 0.90 9.00
CA LYS A 55 4.49 0.31 10.20
C LYS A 55 4.28 1.15 11.46
N GLN A 56 4.29 2.48 11.33
CA GLN A 56 4.02 3.40 12.44
C GLN A 56 2.55 3.43 12.85
N LEU A 57 1.63 3.40 11.88
CA LEU A 57 0.19 3.47 12.13
C LEU A 57 -0.37 2.13 12.63
N SER A 58 0.13 1.01 12.10
CA SER A 58 -0.36 -0.33 12.44
C SER A 58 -0.13 -0.69 13.90
N SER A 59 0.90 -0.15 14.55
CA SER A 59 1.13 -0.33 15.98
C SER A 59 0.17 0.46 16.86
N GLN A 60 -0.51 1.48 16.31
CA GLN A 60 -1.35 2.40 17.07
C GLN A 60 -2.84 2.01 17.03
N VAL A 61 -3.28 1.20 16.07
CA VAL A 61 -4.71 0.88 15.84
C VAL A 61 -5.38 0.16 17.01
N ASP A 62 -4.61 -0.52 17.85
CA ASP A 62 -5.11 -1.26 19.01
C ASP A 62 -4.83 -0.57 20.36
N GLN A 63 -4.25 0.65 20.33
CA GLN A 63 -3.83 1.40 21.52
C GLN A 63 -4.81 2.53 21.90
N GLY A 64 -6.05 2.50 21.42
CA GLY A 64 -7.01 3.59 21.65
C GLY A 64 -6.61 4.92 20.98
N SER A 65 -5.74 4.86 19.96
CA SER A 65 -5.30 6.02 19.20
C SER A 65 -6.38 6.53 18.23
N ARG A 66 -6.12 7.67 17.60
CA ARG A 66 -6.98 8.22 16.51
C ARG A 66 -6.93 7.40 15.21
N VAL A 67 -6.06 6.38 15.12
CA VAL A 67 -5.89 5.58 13.91
C VAL A 67 -6.98 4.51 13.87
N SER A 68 -7.82 4.57 12.85
CA SER A 68 -8.89 3.62 12.60
C SER A 68 -8.43 2.50 11.66
N PRO A 69 -9.15 1.35 11.62
CA PRO A 69 -8.94 0.35 10.57
C PRO A 69 -9.05 0.93 9.15
N ASP A 70 -9.90 1.95 8.94
CA ASP A 70 -10.08 2.60 7.64
C ASP A 70 -8.81 3.30 7.16
N ASP A 71 -8.09 3.97 8.06
CA ASP A 71 -6.81 4.61 7.72
C ASP A 71 -5.80 3.58 7.21
N LEU A 72 -5.78 2.39 7.81
CA LEU A 72 -4.88 1.31 7.41
C LEU A 72 -5.32 0.62 6.12
N VAL A 73 -6.62 0.53 5.84
CA VAL A 73 -7.12 0.07 4.53
C VAL A 73 -6.63 1.01 3.43
N VAL A 74 -6.81 2.32 3.59
CA VAL A 74 -6.35 3.33 2.62
C VAL A 74 -4.84 3.25 2.40
N MET A 75 -4.06 3.08 3.48
CA MET A 75 -2.61 2.91 3.37
C MET A 75 -2.22 1.65 2.61
N CYS A 76 -2.88 0.51 2.87
CA CYS A 76 -2.63 -0.71 2.11
C CYS A 76 -2.93 -0.53 0.62
N GLU A 77 -4.02 0.17 0.27
CA GLU A 77 -4.39 0.45 -1.12
C GLU A 77 -3.35 1.30 -1.86
N LYS A 78 -2.82 2.34 -1.20
CA LYS A 78 -1.71 3.14 -1.75
C LYS A 78 -0.46 2.30 -2.01
N ILE A 79 -0.08 1.46 -1.05
CA ILE A 79 1.10 0.59 -1.16
C ILE A 79 0.92 -0.42 -2.31
N LEU A 80 -0.24 -1.06 -2.40
CA LEU A 80 -0.55 -2.01 -3.48
C LEU A 80 -0.56 -1.33 -4.86
N SER A 81 -1.07 -0.11 -4.96
CA SER A 81 -1.01 0.67 -6.19
C SER A 81 0.43 0.97 -6.61
N ASN A 82 1.31 1.31 -5.65
CA ASN A 82 2.71 1.58 -5.95
C ASN A 82 3.45 0.31 -6.41
N PHE A 83 3.16 -0.86 -5.81
CA PHE A 83 3.72 -2.13 -6.27
C PHE A 83 3.33 -2.43 -7.72
N ALA A 84 2.05 -2.26 -8.08
CA ALA A 84 1.58 -2.52 -9.43
C ALA A 84 2.26 -1.64 -10.50
N LEU A 85 2.54 -0.37 -10.16
CA LEU A 85 3.27 0.54 -11.04
C LEU A 85 4.75 0.16 -11.20
N LEU A 86 5.42 -0.25 -10.11
CA LEU A 86 6.84 -0.65 -10.15
C LEU A 86 7.07 -1.98 -10.89
N GLU A 87 6.14 -2.92 -10.78
CA GLU A 87 6.19 -4.18 -11.54
C GLU A 87 6.11 -3.95 -13.05
N ALA A 88 5.36 -2.92 -13.48
CA ALA A 88 5.25 -2.54 -14.89
C ALA A 88 6.50 -1.84 -15.44
N GLU A 89 7.31 -1.20 -14.58
CA GLU A 89 8.41 -0.32 -14.95
C GLU A 89 9.84 -0.88 -14.75
N GLU A 90 10.06 -2.08 -14.15
CA GLU A 90 11.31 -2.92 -14.15
C GLU A 90 11.75 -3.55 -12.79
N ALA A 91 11.09 -3.39 -11.64
CA ALA A 91 11.77 -3.65 -10.35
C ALA A 91 11.44 -4.96 -9.61
N LYS A 92 12.51 -5.64 -9.16
CA LYS A 92 12.58 -6.72 -8.15
C LYS A 92 11.97 -6.31 -6.80
N ILE A 93 10.66 -6.20 -6.72
CA ILE A 93 9.96 -6.13 -5.45
C ILE A 93 10.00 -7.55 -4.86
N ASP A 94 10.26 -7.64 -3.56
CA ASP A 94 10.13 -8.91 -2.85
C ASP A 94 8.73 -9.49 -3.12
N PRO A 95 8.65 -10.68 -3.78
CA PRO A 95 7.38 -11.26 -4.22
C PRO A 95 6.42 -11.54 -3.05
N GLU A 96 6.92 -11.56 -1.81
CA GLU A 96 6.09 -11.77 -0.61
C GLU A 96 5.44 -10.48 -0.10
N LEU A 97 5.93 -9.30 -0.49
CA LEU A 97 5.38 -8.03 -0.01
C LEU A 97 3.95 -7.80 -0.50
N ARG A 98 3.66 -8.09 -1.77
CA ARG A 98 2.32 -7.89 -2.33
C ARG A 98 1.27 -8.81 -1.70
N PRO A 99 1.49 -10.13 -1.56
CA PRO A 99 0.62 -11.00 -0.77
C PRO A 99 0.45 -10.50 0.67
N ARG A 100 1.53 -10.12 1.35
CA ARG A 100 1.46 -9.61 2.74
C ARG A 100 0.58 -8.36 2.86
N PHE A 101 0.75 -7.36 2.00
CA PHE A 101 -0.09 -6.16 2.03
C PHE A 101 -1.54 -6.41 1.59
N SER A 102 -1.77 -7.38 0.70
CA SER A 102 -3.12 -7.82 0.36
C SER A 102 -3.82 -8.47 1.57
N ALA A 103 -3.08 -9.30 2.32
CA ALA A 103 -3.57 -9.93 3.54
C ALA A 103 -3.86 -8.91 4.65
N HIS A 104 -2.99 -7.90 4.84
CA HIS A 104 -3.24 -6.79 5.75
C HIS A 104 -4.49 -5.99 5.36
N ARG A 105 -4.67 -5.68 4.07
CA ARG A 105 -5.87 -4.99 3.58
C ARG A 105 -7.14 -5.75 3.96
N TYR A 106 -7.18 -7.06 3.71
CA TYR A 106 -8.31 -7.90 4.10
C TYR A 106 -8.53 -7.93 5.62
N PHE A 107 -7.45 -8.02 6.40
CA PHE A 107 -7.54 -8.00 7.86
C PHE A 107 -8.22 -6.72 8.38
N TYR A 108 -7.79 -5.54 7.90
CA TYR A 108 -8.36 -4.26 8.33
C TYR A 108 -9.77 -4.02 7.82
N LEU A 109 -10.13 -4.53 6.63
CA LEU A 109 -11.52 -4.58 6.17
C LEU A 109 -12.39 -5.43 7.10
N GLY A 110 -11.88 -6.59 7.54
CA GLY A 110 -12.56 -7.41 8.54
C GLY A 110 -12.79 -6.65 9.85
N LYS A 111 -11.77 -5.96 10.36
CA LYS A 111 -11.89 -5.12 11.58
C LYS A 111 -12.89 -3.98 11.42
N LYS A 112 -12.88 -3.29 10.27
CA LYS A 112 -13.87 -2.24 9.96
C LYS A 112 -15.29 -2.77 10.06
N LEU A 113 -15.58 -3.89 9.38
CA LEU A 113 -16.91 -4.48 9.36
C LEU A 113 -17.35 -5.00 10.73
N ALA A 114 -16.40 -5.55 11.50
CA ALA A 114 -16.64 -5.95 12.88
C ALA A 114 -17.06 -4.75 13.76
N VAL A 115 -16.39 -3.60 13.65
CA VAL A 115 -16.78 -2.37 14.36
C VAL A 115 -18.19 -1.90 13.97
N GLN A 116 -18.60 -2.14 12.73
CA GLN A 116 -19.93 -1.82 12.21
C GLN A 116 -21.00 -2.87 12.56
N GLY A 117 -20.65 -3.95 13.26
CA GLY A 117 -21.55 -5.06 13.55
C GLY A 117 -21.89 -5.95 12.34
N THR A 118 -21.19 -5.78 11.22
CA THR A 118 -21.36 -6.60 10.01
C THR A 118 -20.51 -7.87 10.11
N TRP A 119 -20.91 -8.77 11.00
CA TRP A 119 -20.09 -9.89 11.45
C TRP A 119 -19.82 -10.95 10.37
N GLU A 120 -20.80 -11.25 9.51
CA GLU A 120 -20.62 -12.19 8.39
C GLU A 120 -19.57 -11.70 7.41
N GLY A 121 -19.66 -10.41 7.03
CA GLY A 121 -18.66 -9.76 6.19
C GLY A 121 -17.28 -9.72 6.87
N ALA A 122 -17.23 -9.46 8.17
CA ALA A 122 -15.99 -9.48 8.93
C ALA A 122 -15.31 -10.86 8.88
N ALA A 123 -16.06 -11.93 9.15
CA ALA A 123 -15.57 -13.31 9.10
C ALA A 123 -15.01 -13.67 7.72
N TYR A 124 -15.75 -13.32 6.66
CA TYR A 124 -15.31 -13.53 5.27
C TYR A 124 -13.96 -12.86 4.98
N PHE A 125 -13.79 -11.59 5.37
CA PHE A 125 -12.54 -10.87 5.11
C PHE A 125 -11.38 -11.37 5.98
N PHE A 126 -11.61 -11.81 7.22
CA PHE A 126 -10.58 -12.46 8.02
C PHE A 126 -10.12 -13.78 7.38
N GLU A 127 -11.02 -14.57 6.81
CA GLU A 127 -10.68 -15.81 6.10
C GLU A 127 -9.86 -15.54 4.84
N LYS A 128 -10.23 -14.52 4.06
CA LYS A 128 -9.43 -14.06 2.92
C LYS A 128 -8.04 -13.59 3.36
N SER A 129 -7.94 -12.88 4.48
CA SER A 129 -6.65 -12.46 5.04
C SER A 129 -5.75 -13.67 5.35
N ILE A 130 -6.29 -14.68 6.05
CA ILE A 130 -5.57 -15.92 6.38
C ILE A 130 -5.06 -16.63 5.12
N ALA A 131 -5.91 -16.76 4.11
CA ALA A 131 -5.56 -17.45 2.86
C ALA A 131 -4.51 -16.71 2.03
N THR A 132 -4.27 -15.42 2.31
CA THR A 132 -3.39 -14.56 1.51
C THR A 132 -2.02 -14.35 2.16
N TYR A 133 -1.90 -14.42 3.49
CA TYR A 133 -0.61 -14.26 4.16
C TYR A 133 0.41 -15.31 3.69
N PRO A 134 1.69 -14.94 3.49
CA PRO A 134 2.77 -15.90 3.44
C PRO A 134 2.73 -16.86 4.62
N ALA A 135 2.98 -18.15 4.39
CA ALA A 135 2.89 -19.17 5.43
C ALA A 135 3.82 -18.91 6.63
N ALA A 136 4.91 -18.18 6.41
CA ALA A 136 5.85 -17.75 7.45
C ALA A 136 5.25 -16.71 8.43
N ASP A 137 4.18 -16.00 8.07
CA ASP A 137 3.55 -14.97 8.91
C ASP A 137 2.57 -15.57 9.94
N VAL A 138 3.02 -16.63 10.63
CA VAL A 138 2.20 -17.49 11.51
C VAL A 138 1.46 -16.69 12.59
N GLN A 139 2.10 -15.67 13.16
CA GLN A 139 1.49 -14.84 14.21
C GLN A 139 0.29 -14.05 13.68
N PHE A 140 0.40 -13.43 12.50
CA PHE A 140 -0.71 -12.67 11.89
C PHE A 140 -1.83 -13.59 11.44
N ILE A 141 -1.49 -14.78 10.92
CA ILE A 141 -2.48 -15.81 10.59
C ILE A 141 -3.28 -16.21 11.84
N ALA A 142 -2.61 -16.41 12.97
CA ALA A 142 -3.27 -16.76 14.24
C ALA A 142 -4.20 -15.64 14.73
N GLN A 143 -3.77 -14.38 14.64
CA GLN A 143 -4.60 -13.22 14.99
C GLN A 143 -5.85 -13.13 14.10
N ALA A 144 -5.71 -13.27 12.78
CA ALA A 144 -6.82 -13.25 11.86
C ALA A 144 -7.81 -14.41 12.10
N ARG A 145 -7.29 -15.61 12.44
CA ARG A 145 -8.13 -16.75 12.83
C ARG A 145 -8.94 -16.44 14.09
N GLN A 146 -8.30 -15.89 15.11
CA GLN A 146 -9.01 -15.53 16.34
C GLN A 146 -10.12 -14.51 16.07
N ALA A 147 -9.85 -13.49 15.26
CA ALA A 147 -10.84 -12.49 14.87
C ALA A 147 -12.00 -13.08 14.07
N SER A 148 -11.73 -14.02 13.15
CA SER A 148 -12.76 -14.76 12.41
C SER A 148 -13.66 -15.57 13.34
N ILE A 149 -13.09 -16.28 14.32
CA ILE A 149 -13.85 -17.04 15.32
C ILE A 149 -14.77 -16.11 16.13
N ILE A 150 -14.23 -15.00 16.63
CA ILE A 150 -15.01 -14.01 17.39
C ILE A 150 -16.18 -13.50 16.54
N ALA A 151 -15.93 -13.09 15.30
CA ALA A 151 -16.97 -12.61 14.40
C ALA A 151 -18.07 -13.67 14.18
N ARG A 152 -17.70 -14.93 13.98
CA ARG A 152 -18.67 -16.04 13.81
C ARG A 152 -19.51 -16.29 15.06
N LEU A 153 -18.92 -16.19 16.25
CA LEU A 153 -19.67 -16.33 17.50
C LEU A 153 -20.69 -15.20 17.67
N SER A 154 -20.33 -13.97 17.28
CA SER A 154 -21.22 -12.80 17.32
C SER A 154 -22.40 -12.86 16.33
N ILE A 155 -22.37 -13.74 15.32
CA ILE A 155 -23.52 -14.00 14.45
C ILE A 155 -24.56 -14.87 15.17
N SER A 156 -24.13 -15.71 16.11
CA SER A 156 -24.97 -16.72 16.76
C SER A 156 -25.64 -16.23 18.06
N SER A 157 -25.32 -15.01 18.50
CA SER A 157 -25.83 -14.35 19.70
C SER A 157 -26.97 -13.39 19.39
#